data_AF-A0A7S1YY79-F1
#
_entry.id   AF-A0A7S1YY79-F1
#
_cell.length_a   1.000
_cell.length_b   1.000
_cell.length_c   1.000
_cell.angle_alpha   90.00
_cell.angle_beta   90.00
_cell.angle_gamma   90.00
#
_symmetry.space_group_name_H-M   'P 1'
#
loop_
_entity.id
_entity.type
_entity.pdbx_description
1 polymer ?
#
loop_
_entity_poly.entity_id
_entity_poly.type
_entity_poly.pdbx_seq_one_letter_code
_entity_poly.pdbx_strand_id
1 'polypeptide(L)'
;RLQDLFIRNDELLASPMTKPKPTFTHVEIREYPIILGNNPATTYGPSVELGWEYAYLSCQQQQQQQQHDNANNKEQSTPEQSCHIKINDYEKQRQTQRKTTASKPYKLYLSPIRRETMLANANYTKKEIQKATRSKDAARRQRSATTFLMNPVIKVQLNVERSRQEKKLKRAKRNLRGGGRLSKVGEVFYDHEDIYKGWRLPFSGDLF
;
A
#
# COMPACT_ATOMS: atom_id res chain seq x y z
N ARG A 1 -55.18 43.11 19.37
CA ARG A 1 -54.50 42.16 20.30
C ARG A 1 -54.26 40.83 19.57
N LEU A 2 -53.52 40.86 18.47
CA LEU A 2 -53.19 39.73 17.59
C LEU A 2 -51.89 40.09 16.87
N GLN A 3 -50.75 40.00 17.55
CA GLN A 3 -49.44 40.29 16.91
C GLN A 3 -48.30 39.32 17.25
N ASP A 4 -48.48 38.29 18.05
CA ASP A 4 -47.38 37.37 18.36
C ASP A 4 -47.81 35.94 18.13
N LEU A 5 -47.40 35.35 16.99
CA LEU A 5 -47.24 33.91 16.76
C LEU A 5 -46.66 33.68 15.34
N PHE A 6 -45.47 34.21 15.08
CA PHE A 6 -44.59 33.70 14.02
C PHE A 6 -43.46 32.93 14.68
N ILE A 7 -43.70 31.63 14.92
CA ILE A 7 -42.69 30.69 15.40
C ILE A 7 -41.73 30.44 14.23
N ARG A 8 -40.50 30.93 14.36
CA ARG A 8 -39.41 30.69 13.40
C ARG A 8 -38.97 29.23 13.52
N ASN A 9 -39.29 28.43 12.49
CA ASN A 9 -38.88 27.03 12.36
C ASN A 9 -37.52 26.85 11.67
N ASP A 10 -36.64 27.85 11.71
CA ASP A 10 -35.43 27.88 10.86
C ASP A 10 -34.14 27.35 11.50
N GLU A 11 -34.18 26.79 12.73
CA GLU A 11 -32.94 26.56 13.51
C GLU A 11 -32.56 25.10 13.78
N LEU A 12 -32.88 24.18 12.86
CA LEU A 12 -32.31 22.81 12.87
C LEU A 12 -31.78 22.41 11.48
N LEU A 13 -31.05 23.32 10.81
CA LEU A 13 -30.20 22.95 9.68
C LEU A 13 -29.08 22.05 10.21
N ALA A 14 -29.29 20.75 10.12
CA ALA A 14 -28.30 19.72 10.41
C ALA A 14 -27.00 20.08 9.69
N SER A 15 -26.00 20.50 10.47
CA SER A 15 -24.68 20.83 9.94
C SER A 15 -24.19 19.63 9.13
N PRO A 16 -23.78 19.81 7.86
CA PRO A 16 -23.43 18.70 6.99
C PRO A 16 -22.37 17.88 7.72
N MET A 17 -22.70 16.63 8.03
CA MET A 17 -21.77 15.70 8.69
C MET A 17 -20.53 15.56 7.80
N THR A 18 -19.53 16.39 8.06
CA THR A 18 -18.24 16.25 7.41
C THR A 18 -17.69 14.92 7.84
N LYS A 19 -17.42 14.05 6.87
CA LYS A 19 -16.87 12.72 7.13
C LYS A 19 -15.63 12.91 8.00
N PRO A 20 -15.52 12.21 9.15
CA PRO A 20 -14.41 12.40 10.06
C PRO A 20 -13.10 12.22 9.30
N LYS A 21 -12.19 13.19 9.45
CA LYS A 21 -10.87 13.11 8.83
C LYS A 21 -10.10 12.00 9.55
N PRO A 22 -9.51 11.04 8.82
CA PRO A 22 -8.70 10.01 9.46
C PRO A 22 -7.54 10.69 10.21
N THR A 23 -7.36 10.35 11.48
CA THR A 23 -6.26 10.81 12.34
C THR A 23 -5.42 9.62 12.76
N PHE A 24 -4.10 9.80 12.85
CA PHE A 24 -3.18 8.76 13.29
C PHE A 24 -2.68 9.08 14.70
N THR A 25 -2.71 8.09 15.60
CA THR A 25 -2.22 8.23 16.98
C THR A 25 -0.70 8.07 17.06
N HIS A 26 -0.15 7.14 16.27
CA HIS A 26 1.28 6.84 16.24
C HIS A 26 1.73 6.71 14.78
N VAL A 27 2.87 7.33 14.45
CA VAL A 27 3.50 7.24 13.13
C VAL A 27 4.94 6.79 13.36
N GLU A 28 5.25 5.60 12.89
CA GLU A 28 6.61 5.04 12.91
C GLU A 28 7.18 5.12 11.49
N ILE A 29 8.38 5.69 11.35
CA ILE A 29 9.12 5.74 10.09
C ILE A 29 10.22 4.69 10.17
N ARG A 30 10.22 3.74 9.23
CA ARG A 30 11.23 2.67 9.14
C ARG A 30 12.10 2.87 7.91
N GLU A 31 13.40 2.66 8.09
CA GLU A 31 14.37 2.67 7.01
C GLU A 31 14.70 1.24 6.60
N TYR A 32 14.57 0.97 5.30
CA TYR A 32 14.85 -0.34 4.71
C TYR A 32 16.03 -0.23 3.76
N PRO A 33 16.94 -1.22 3.76
CA PRO A 33 18.06 -1.25 2.83
C PRO A 33 17.54 -1.42 1.40
N ILE A 34 18.22 -0.75 0.49
CA ILE A 34 18.00 -0.89 -0.95
C ILE A 34 18.76 -2.12 -1.40
N ILE A 35 18.05 -3.10 -1.98
CA ILE A 35 18.65 -4.36 -2.43
C ILE A 35 18.41 -4.61 -3.93
N LEU A 36 19.25 -5.48 -4.51
CA LEU A 36 19.06 -5.97 -5.87
C LEU A 36 17.84 -6.90 -5.96
N GLY A 37 16.89 -6.54 -6.81
CA GLY A 37 15.67 -7.31 -7.03
C GLY A 37 15.72 -8.24 -8.24
N ASN A 38 14.80 -9.21 -8.29
CA ASN A 38 14.61 -10.11 -9.44
C ASN A 38 13.22 -9.97 -10.10
N ASN A 39 12.55 -8.83 -9.90
CA ASN A 39 11.27 -8.58 -10.53
C ASN A 39 11.38 -8.37 -12.05
N PRO A 40 10.85 -9.28 -12.90
CA PRO A 40 10.96 -9.16 -14.35
C PRO A 40 9.99 -8.16 -14.97
N ALA A 41 9.15 -7.48 -14.16
CA ALA A 41 8.30 -6.39 -14.61
C ALA A 41 9.07 -5.11 -14.95
N THR A 42 10.33 -4.98 -14.51
CA THR A 42 11.17 -3.82 -14.83
C THR A 42 11.69 -3.87 -16.28
N THR A 43 11.29 -2.90 -17.10
CA THR A 43 11.61 -2.87 -18.54
C THR A 43 13.10 -2.74 -18.84
N TYR A 44 13.83 -1.90 -18.09
CA TYR A 44 15.24 -1.56 -18.34
C TYR A 44 16.07 -1.54 -17.06
N GLY A 45 17.34 -1.96 -17.15
CA GLY A 45 18.29 -1.93 -16.03
C GLY A 45 17.96 -2.91 -14.88
N PRO A 46 18.69 -2.80 -13.77
CA PRO A 46 18.48 -3.64 -12.58
C PRO A 46 17.13 -3.32 -11.93
N SER A 47 16.53 -4.33 -11.29
CA SER A 47 15.39 -4.11 -10.41
C SER A 47 15.90 -3.72 -9.03
N VAL A 48 15.19 -2.81 -8.37
CA VAL A 48 15.51 -2.32 -7.03
C VAL A 48 14.35 -2.67 -6.11
N GLU A 49 14.64 -3.30 -5.00
CA GLU A 49 13.67 -3.75 -4.00
C GLU A 49 14.06 -3.22 -2.62
N LEU A 50 13.09 -3.19 -1.70
CA LEU A 50 13.34 -2.92 -0.28
C LEU A 50 13.61 -4.26 0.40
N GLY A 51 14.69 -4.35 1.17
CA GLY A 51 14.95 -5.51 2.02
C GLY A 51 13.92 -5.61 3.15
N TRP A 52 13.81 -6.79 3.76
CA TRP A 52 12.91 -7.02 4.91
C TRP A 52 13.53 -6.62 6.24
N GLU A 53 14.86 -6.59 6.29
CA GLU A 53 15.63 -6.19 7.46
C GLU A 53 15.63 -4.67 7.56
N TYR A 54 14.71 -4.11 8.34
CA TYR A 54 14.81 -2.70 8.71
C TYR A 54 15.80 -2.56 9.85
N ALA A 55 16.58 -1.48 9.80
CA ALA A 55 17.43 -1.13 10.91
C ALA A 55 16.54 -0.70 12.10
N TYR A 56 16.50 -1.51 13.17
CA TYR A 56 15.94 -1.08 14.46
C TYR A 56 16.81 -0.02 15.17
N LEU A 57 17.86 0.46 14.50
CA LEU A 57 18.82 1.43 14.98
C LEU A 57 18.09 2.72 15.38
N SER A 58 17.78 2.89 16.67
CA SER A 58 18.01 4.15 17.43
C SER A 58 17.14 4.26 18.69
N CYS A 59 15.90 3.75 18.72
CA CYS A 59 15.00 4.18 19.81
C CYS A 59 15.31 3.55 21.18
N GLN A 60 15.59 2.23 21.25
CA GLN A 60 15.78 1.57 22.55
C GLN A 60 17.19 1.76 23.16
N GLN A 61 18.24 1.84 22.33
CA GLN A 61 19.60 2.03 22.83
C GLN A 61 19.84 3.47 23.33
N GLN A 62 19.22 4.48 22.71
CA GLN A 62 19.32 5.87 23.18
C GLN A 62 18.68 6.09 24.56
N GLN A 63 17.60 5.37 24.88
CA GLN A 63 16.95 5.47 26.19
C GLN A 63 17.80 4.91 27.33
N GLN A 64 18.67 3.93 27.06
CA GLN A 64 19.56 3.36 28.09
C GLN A 64 20.84 4.19 28.27
N GLN A 65 21.36 4.80 27.20
CA GLN A 65 22.53 5.68 27.28
C GLN A 65 22.24 6.99 28.04
N GLN A 66 21.05 7.58 27.86
CA GLN A 66 20.62 8.80 28.57
C GLN A 66 20.53 8.64 30.10
N GLN A 67 20.44 7.41 30.61
CA GLN A 67 20.42 7.17 32.06
C GLN A 67 21.83 7.20 32.68
N HIS A 68 22.89 6.95 31.91
CA HIS A 68 24.27 6.92 32.41
C HIS A 68 24.99 8.28 32.36
N ASP A 69 24.60 9.17 31.44
CA ASP A 69 25.30 10.46 31.26
C ASP A 69 24.74 11.61 32.14
N ASN A 70 23.61 11.39 32.82
CA ASN A 70 22.98 12.39 33.70
C ASN A 70 23.71 12.64 35.04
N ALA A 71 24.85 11.99 35.29
CA ALA A 71 25.58 12.15 36.55
C ALA A 71 26.81 13.07 36.47
N ASN A 72 27.37 13.41 35.30
CA ASN A 72 28.73 13.97 35.27
C ASN A 72 29.11 15.06 34.26
N ASN A 73 28.26 15.57 33.36
CA ASN A 73 28.72 16.67 32.49
C ASN A 73 27.64 17.70 32.12
N LYS A 74 27.83 18.89 32.70
CA LYS A 74 27.32 20.18 32.22
C LYS A 74 28.29 20.66 31.11
N GLU A 75 27.74 21.13 29.99
CA GLU A 75 28.43 21.81 28.87
C GLU A 75 29.17 20.93 27.85
N GLN A 76 28.43 20.40 26.87
CA GLN A 76 28.58 20.73 25.43
C GLN A 76 27.54 19.95 24.63
N SER A 77 26.40 20.59 24.38
CA SER A 77 25.27 20.04 23.65
C SER A 77 25.58 19.92 22.16
N THR A 78 25.88 18.72 21.69
CA THR A 78 25.60 18.35 20.30
C THR A 78 24.11 18.01 20.18
N PRO A 79 23.40 18.56 19.18
CA PRO A 79 21.98 18.30 19.04
C PRO A 79 21.77 16.88 18.54
N GLU A 80 21.51 15.94 19.47
CA GLU A 80 20.90 14.67 19.12
C GLU A 80 19.54 14.95 18.48
N GLN A 81 19.51 14.84 17.15
CA GLN A 81 18.31 15.03 16.34
C GLN A 81 17.36 13.87 16.59
N SER A 82 16.53 14.00 17.63
CA SER A 82 15.27 13.29 17.72
C SER A 82 14.47 13.62 16.47
N CYS A 83 14.31 12.66 15.56
CA CYS A 83 13.56 12.82 14.31
C CYS A 83 12.04 12.81 14.54
N HIS A 84 11.58 13.29 15.70
CA HIS A 84 10.18 13.47 15.99
C HIS A 84 9.64 14.67 15.22
N ILE A 85 9.45 14.49 13.92
CA ILE A 85 8.79 15.48 13.07
C ILE A 85 7.34 15.55 13.53
N LYS A 86 6.89 16.71 14.03
CA LYS A 86 5.49 16.93 14.34
C LYS A 86 4.67 16.72 13.07
N ILE A 87 3.58 15.95 13.15
CA ILE A 87 2.73 15.61 11.99
C ILE A 87 2.34 16.86 11.18
N ASN A 88 2.02 17.96 11.87
CA ASN A 88 1.67 19.23 11.23
C ASN A 88 2.80 19.84 10.38
N ASP A 89 4.06 19.67 10.79
CA ASP A 89 5.22 20.18 10.05
C ASP A 89 5.51 19.32 8.81
N TYR A 90 5.36 17.99 8.95
CA TYR A 90 5.43 17.05 7.82
C TYR A 90 4.35 17.36 6.77
N GLU A 91 3.10 17.60 7.20
CA GLU A 91 2.00 17.90 6.27
C GLU A 91 2.21 19.21 5.51
N LYS A 92 2.71 20.27 6.18
CA LYS A 92 3.05 21.55 5.55
C LYS A 92 4.13 21.38 4.48
N GLN A 93 5.18 20.61 4.77
CA GLN A 93 6.26 20.35 3.80
C GLN A 93 5.77 19.52 2.61
N ARG A 94 4.80 18.62 2.82
CA ARG A 94 4.23 17.76 1.78
C ARG A 94 3.23 18.48 0.87
N GLN A 95 2.48 19.46 1.39
CA GLN A 95 1.41 20.15 0.66
C GLN A 95 1.90 20.93 -0.57
N THR A 96 3.17 21.35 -0.62
CA THR A 96 3.72 22.10 -1.77
C THR A 96 3.94 21.26 -3.04
N GLN A 97 3.79 19.93 -2.99
CA GLN A 97 4.06 19.05 -4.15
C GLN A 97 2.83 18.37 -4.77
N ARG A 98 1.60 18.75 -4.40
CA ARG A 98 0.41 18.32 -5.17
C ARG A 98 0.38 19.04 -6.52
N LYS A 99 1.21 18.58 -7.46
CA LYS A 99 1.14 18.98 -8.86
C LYS A 99 -0.20 18.53 -9.42
N THR A 100 -0.88 19.47 -10.06
CA THR A 100 -2.19 19.32 -10.69
C THR A 100 -2.19 18.17 -11.71
N THR A 101 -3.35 17.54 -11.85
CA THR A 101 -3.64 16.23 -12.44
C THR A 101 -3.38 16.07 -13.95
N ALA A 102 -2.65 16.97 -14.60
CA ALA A 102 -2.44 16.96 -16.06
C ALA A 102 -1.07 16.40 -16.51
N SER A 103 -0.10 16.25 -15.61
CA SER A 103 1.22 15.68 -15.94
C SER A 103 1.19 14.16 -15.76
N LYS A 104 1.40 13.40 -16.86
CA LYS A 104 1.58 11.94 -16.83
C LYS A 104 2.51 11.55 -15.68
N PRO A 105 2.18 10.53 -14.87
CA PRO A 105 2.91 10.16 -13.66
C PRO A 105 4.26 9.47 -13.96
N TYR A 106 5.11 10.08 -14.78
CA TYR A 106 6.49 9.65 -14.98
C TYR A 106 7.31 9.69 -13.68
N LYS A 107 6.81 10.36 -12.63
CA LYS A 107 7.46 10.43 -11.31
C LYS A 107 7.35 9.13 -10.48
N LEU A 108 6.44 8.21 -10.81
CA LEU A 108 6.32 6.95 -10.05
C LEU A 108 7.37 5.90 -10.44
N TYR A 109 8.05 6.09 -11.58
CA TYR A 109 9.10 5.19 -12.03
C TYR A 109 10.47 5.83 -11.80
N LEU A 110 11.37 5.06 -11.19
CA LEU A 110 12.78 5.42 -11.17
C LEU A 110 13.38 5.22 -12.56
N SER A 111 14.18 6.18 -13.03
CA SER A 111 14.96 5.99 -14.27
C SER A 111 16.02 4.89 -14.06
N PRO A 112 16.45 4.18 -15.12
CA PRO A 112 17.50 3.16 -15.01
C PRO A 112 18.79 3.72 -14.39
N ILE A 113 19.21 4.91 -14.82
CA ILE A 113 20.40 5.60 -14.29
C ILE A 113 20.24 5.84 -12.78
N ARG A 114 19.06 6.32 -12.34
CA ARG A 114 18.80 6.56 -10.92
C ARG A 114 18.80 5.27 -10.09
N ARG A 115 18.34 4.15 -10.65
CA ARG A 115 18.43 2.85 -9.97
C ARG A 115 19.88 2.40 -9.82
N GLU A 116 20.69 2.53 -10.86
CA GLU A 116 22.12 2.18 -10.81
C GLU A 116 22.89 3.05 -9.82
N THR A 117 22.62 4.35 -9.75
CA THR A 117 23.24 5.22 -8.74
C THR A 117 22.82 4.86 -7.32
N MET A 118 21.53 4.54 -7.09
CA MET A 118 21.06 4.07 -5.78
C MET A 118 21.74 2.77 -5.35
N LEU A 119 21.94 1.84 -6.28
CA LEU A 119 22.63 0.57 -6.00
C LEU A 119 24.12 0.76 -5.76
N ALA A 120 24.77 1.64 -6.54
CA ALA A 120 26.18 1.98 -6.32
C ALA A 120 26.39 2.62 -4.93
N ASN A 121 25.47 3.50 -4.49
CA ASN A 121 25.49 4.09 -3.15
C ASN A 121 25.25 3.06 -2.04
N ALA A 122 24.53 1.97 -2.34
CA ALA A 122 24.35 0.83 -1.45
C ALA A 122 25.52 -0.18 -1.53
N ASN A 123 26.68 0.23 -2.06
CA ASN A 123 27.90 -0.57 -2.20
C ASN A 123 27.81 -1.79 -3.12
N TYR A 124 26.82 -1.85 -4.02
CA TYR A 124 26.79 -2.90 -5.03
C TYR A 124 27.80 -2.64 -6.15
N THR A 125 28.50 -3.69 -6.54
CA THR A 125 29.46 -3.62 -7.64
C THR A 125 28.75 -3.58 -9.00
N LYS A 126 29.36 -2.94 -10.00
CA LYS A 126 28.84 -2.95 -11.39
C LYS A 126 28.62 -4.37 -11.93
N LYS A 127 29.46 -5.34 -11.53
CA LYS A 127 29.34 -6.75 -11.93
C LYS A 127 28.08 -7.40 -11.36
N GLU A 128 27.77 -7.16 -10.09
CA GLU A 128 26.55 -7.67 -9.45
C GLU A 128 25.30 -7.07 -10.08
N ILE A 129 25.30 -5.76 -10.32
CA ILE A 129 24.22 -5.05 -11.00
C ILE A 129 23.96 -5.65 -12.39
N GLN A 130 25.03 -5.91 -13.16
CA GLN A 130 24.91 -6.52 -14.48
C GLN A 130 24.41 -7.98 -14.40
N LYS A 131 24.90 -8.76 -13.43
CA LYS A 131 24.45 -10.14 -13.20
C LYS A 131 22.96 -10.19 -12.85
N ALA A 132 22.49 -9.31 -11.97
CA ALA A 132 21.09 -9.19 -11.60
C ALA A 132 20.23 -8.80 -12.81
N THR A 133 20.69 -7.84 -13.62
CA THR A 133 19.99 -7.43 -14.85
C THR A 133 19.85 -8.60 -15.83
N ARG A 134 20.92 -9.38 -16.05
CA ARG A 134 20.90 -10.57 -16.92
C ARG A 134 19.95 -11.65 -16.38
N SER A 135 19.98 -11.92 -15.08
CA SER A 135 19.11 -12.91 -14.44
C SER A 135 17.63 -12.53 -14.60
N LYS A 136 17.30 -11.28 -14.31
CA LYS A 136 15.96 -10.72 -14.50
C LYS A 136 15.50 -10.81 -15.96
N ASP A 137 16.34 -10.44 -16.91
CA ASP A 137 16.00 -10.52 -18.34
C ASP A 137 15.84 -11.97 -18.82
N ALA A 138 16.61 -12.92 -18.27
CA ALA A 138 16.43 -14.34 -18.53
C ALA A 138 15.06 -14.83 -18.02
N ALA A 139 14.67 -14.45 -16.79
CA ALA A 139 13.35 -14.76 -16.24
C ALA A 139 12.22 -14.13 -17.08
N ARG A 140 12.40 -12.90 -17.58
CA ARG A 140 11.46 -12.26 -18.51
C ARG A 140 11.34 -13.04 -19.82
N ARG A 141 12.46 -13.47 -20.41
CA ARG A 141 12.47 -14.30 -21.64
C ARG A 141 11.77 -15.63 -21.42
N GLN A 142 12.01 -16.29 -20.29
CA GLN A 142 11.31 -17.52 -19.92
C GLN A 142 9.81 -17.28 -19.85
N ARG A 143 9.34 -16.22 -19.17
CA ARG A 143 7.90 -15.87 -19.11
C ARG A 143 7.30 -15.56 -20.48
N SER A 144 8.04 -14.88 -21.37
CA SER A 144 7.55 -14.65 -22.74
C SER A 144 7.54 -15.93 -23.56
N ALA A 145 8.54 -16.79 -23.40
CA ALA A 145 8.64 -18.07 -24.10
C ALA A 145 7.53 -19.02 -23.64
N THR A 146 7.25 -19.13 -22.35
CA THR A 146 6.11 -19.93 -21.85
C THR A 146 4.79 -19.39 -22.41
N THR A 147 4.62 -18.07 -22.45
CA THR A 147 3.42 -17.45 -23.05
C THR A 147 3.33 -17.73 -24.56
N PHE A 148 4.46 -17.76 -25.26
CA PHE A 148 4.51 -18.00 -26.71
C PHE A 148 4.26 -19.48 -27.03
N LEU A 149 5.02 -20.39 -26.40
CA LEU A 149 4.99 -21.84 -26.59
C LEU A 149 3.75 -22.52 -26.02
N MET A 150 2.96 -21.82 -25.21
CA MET A 150 1.65 -22.32 -24.78
C MET A 150 0.78 -22.64 -26.00
N ASN A 151 0.37 -23.91 -26.08
CA ASN A 151 -0.57 -24.41 -27.08
C ASN A 151 -1.82 -23.49 -27.10
N PRO A 152 -2.32 -23.06 -28.30
CA PRO A 152 -3.54 -22.26 -28.43
C PRO A 152 -4.71 -22.79 -27.61
N VAL A 153 -4.87 -24.12 -27.50
CA VAL A 153 -5.93 -24.75 -26.71
C VAL A 153 -5.80 -24.42 -25.22
N ILE A 154 -4.58 -24.50 -24.67
CA ILE A 154 -4.31 -24.14 -23.27
C ILE A 154 -4.59 -22.65 -23.05
N LYS A 155 -4.25 -21.78 -24.00
CA LYS A 155 -4.57 -20.34 -23.91
C LYS A 155 -6.07 -20.10 -23.83
N VAL A 156 -6.84 -20.78 -24.68
CA VAL A 156 -8.31 -20.69 -24.66
C VAL A 156 -8.86 -21.19 -23.33
N GLN A 157 -8.38 -22.34 -22.84
CA GLN A 157 -8.81 -22.90 -21.55
C GLN A 157 -8.53 -21.94 -20.39
N LEU A 158 -7.32 -21.38 -20.31
CA LEU A 158 -6.97 -20.38 -19.28
C LEU A 158 -7.82 -19.12 -19.37
N ASN A 159 -8.17 -18.67 -20.57
CA ASN A 159 -9.07 -17.52 -20.76
C ASN A 159 -10.50 -17.84 -20.30
N VAL A 160 -11.00 -19.05 -20.58
CA VAL A 160 -12.32 -19.51 -20.11
C VAL A 160 -12.35 -19.59 -18.59
N GLU A 161 -11.32 -20.15 -17.96
CA GLU A 161 -11.19 -20.24 -16.50
C GLU A 161 -11.11 -18.85 -15.86
N ARG A 162 -10.28 -17.95 -16.40
CA ARG A 162 -10.21 -16.54 -15.94
C ARG A 162 -11.57 -15.85 -16.03
N SER A 163 -12.30 -16.03 -17.14
CA SER A 163 -13.65 -15.47 -17.30
C SER A 163 -14.63 -16.04 -16.29
N ARG A 164 -14.57 -17.35 -16.01
CA ARG A 164 -15.38 -18.00 -14.96
C ARG A 164 -15.07 -17.41 -13.58
N GLN A 165 -13.79 -17.26 -13.22
CA GLN A 165 -13.37 -16.65 -11.95
C GLN A 165 -13.82 -15.19 -11.83
N GLU A 166 -13.69 -14.39 -12.89
CA GLU A 166 -14.11 -12.99 -12.88
C GLU A 166 -15.63 -12.87 -12.68
N LYS A 167 -16.42 -13.72 -13.35
CA LYS A 167 -17.88 -13.79 -13.14
C LYS A 167 -18.23 -14.15 -11.70
N LYS A 168 -17.51 -15.09 -11.08
CA LYS A 168 -17.67 -15.43 -9.64
C LYS A 168 -17.38 -14.23 -8.75
N LEU A 169 -16.27 -13.54 -8.97
CA LEU A 169 -15.89 -12.35 -8.20
C LEU A 169 -16.92 -11.21 -8.34
N LYS A 170 -17.45 -10.99 -9.55
CA LYS A 170 -18.51 -10.00 -9.79
C LYS A 170 -19.81 -10.35 -9.06
N ARG A 171 -20.21 -11.64 -9.05
CA ARG A 171 -21.37 -12.11 -8.27
C ARG A 171 -21.16 -11.90 -6.77
N ALA A 172 -20.00 -12.29 -6.24
CA ALA A 172 -19.64 -12.07 -4.84
C ALA A 172 -19.70 -10.59 -4.44
N LYS A 173 -19.09 -9.70 -5.25
CA LYS A 173 -19.16 -8.24 -5.02
C LYS A 173 -20.59 -7.72 -5.05
N ARG A 174 -21.44 -8.25 -5.93
CA ARG A 174 -22.86 -7.87 -5.98
C ARG A 174 -23.60 -8.34 -4.72
N ASN A 175 -23.36 -9.56 -4.25
CA ASN A 175 -23.97 -10.08 -3.02
C ASN A 175 -23.55 -9.25 -1.80
N LEU A 176 -22.26 -8.88 -1.69
CA LEU A 176 -21.78 -7.99 -0.63
C LEU A 176 -22.44 -6.60 -0.67
N ARG A 177 -22.70 -6.06 -1.87
CA ARG A 177 -23.37 -4.76 -2.02
C ARG A 177 -24.89 -4.84 -1.83
N GLY A 178 -25.51 -5.96 -2.19
CA GLY A 178 -26.95 -6.16 -2.15
C GLY A 178 -27.49 -6.71 -0.82
N GLY A 179 -26.62 -7.28 0.02
CA GLY A 179 -26.97 -7.87 1.32
C GLY A 179 -27.21 -6.87 2.45
N GLY A 180 -26.93 -5.58 2.24
CA GLY A 180 -27.27 -4.52 3.19
C GLY A 180 -28.76 -4.16 3.16
N ARG A 181 -29.67 -5.11 3.37
CA ARG A 181 -30.98 -4.73 3.91
C ARG A 181 -30.72 -4.34 5.35
N LEU A 182 -30.65 -3.04 5.61
CA LEU A 182 -30.69 -2.49 6.97
C LEU A 182 -31.85 -3.16 7.70
N SER A 183 -31.53 -4.07 8.62
CA SER A 183 -32.51 -4.48 9.62
C SER A 183 -32.95 -3.20 10.32
N LYS A 184 -34.25 -3.02 10.55
CA LYS A 184 -34.80 -1.85 11.26
C LYS A 184 -34.28 -1.74 12.71
N VAL A 185 -33.47 -2.68 13.17
CA VAL A 185 -33.02 -2.84 14.53
C VAL A 185 -31.48 -2.81 14.55
N GLY A 186 -30.86 -1.70 14.14
CA GLY A 186 -29.51 -1.23 14.50
C GLY A 186 -28.25 -2.13 14.38
N GLU A 187 -28.37 -3.45 14.27
CA GLU A 187 -27.29 -4.42 14.25
C GLU A 187 -27.26 -5.07 12.88
N VAL A 188 -26.18 -4.77 12.17
CA VAL A 188 -25.87 -5.35 10.86
C VAL A 188 -25.23 -6.71 11.11
N PHE A 189 -26.04 -7.73 11.38
CA PHE A 189 -25.56 -9.11 11.41
C PHE A 189 -25.49 -9.62 9.98
N TYR A 190 -24.28 -9.74 9.43
CA TYR A 190 -24.10 -10.42 8.15
C TYR A 190 -24.05 -11.92 8.42
N ASP A 191 -25.05 -12.66 7.95
CA ASP A 191 -24.97 -14.12 7.94
C ASP A 191 -23.81 -14.54 7.03
N HIS A 192 -22.78 -15.13 7.63
CA HIS A 192 -21.60 -15.59 6.90
C HIS A 192 -21.98 -16.60 5.80
N GLU A 193 -23.04 -17.40 6.01
CA GLU A 193 -23.56 -18.34 5.00
C GLU A 193 -23.98 -17.62 3.71
N ASP A 194 -24.64 -16.47 3.80
CA ASP A 194 -25.10 -15.71 2.63
C ASP A 194 -23.98 -14.96 1.91
N ILE A 195 -22.94 -14.53 2.64
CA ILE A 195 -21.73 -13.95 2.04
C ILE A 195 -21.00 -14.99 1.18
N TYR A 196 -20.91 -16.24 1.66
CA TYR A 196 -20.12 -17.29 1.02
C TYR A 196 -20.93 -18.27 0.14
N LYS A 197 -22.27 -18.16 0.07
CA LYS A 197 -23.10 -18.97 -0.86
C LYS A 197 -22.65 -18.91 -2.32
N GLY A 198 -22.07 -17.79 -2.76
CA GLY A 198 -21.49 -17.64 -4.10
C GLY A 198 -20.05 -18.17 -4.26
N TRP A 199 -19.40 -18.54 -3.16
CA TRP A 199 -18.00 -18.99 -3.10
C TRP A 199 -17.86 -20.49 -2.88
N ARG A 200 -18.87 -21.17 -2.33
CA ARG A 200 -18.88 -22.63 -2.26
C ARG A 200 -18.86 -23.19 -3.68
N LEU A 201 -17.75 -23.84 -4.04
CA LEU A 201 -17.70 -24.73 -5.20
C LEU A 201 -18.73 -25.84 -4.95
N PRO A 202 -19.47 -26.32 -5.98
CA PRO A 202 -20.01 -27.66 -5.87
C PRO A 202 -18.80 -28.56 -5.67
N PHE A 203 -18.60 -29.06 -4.45
CA PHE A 203 -17.77 -30.24 -4.26
C PHE A 203 -18.44 -31.29 -5.14
N SER A 204 -17.80 -31.62 -6.25
CA SER A 204 -18.21 -32.71 -7.12
C SER A 204 -18.10 -33.99 -6.30
N GLY A 205 -19.17 -34.30 -5.58
CA GLY A 205 -19.33 -35.48 -4.74
C GLY A 205 -19.78 -36.72 -5.51
N ASP A 206 -19.62 -36.74 -6.83
CA ASP A 206 -20.04 -37.85 -7.69
C ASP A 206 -18.84 -38.39 -8.47
N LEU A 207 -17.94 -39.06 -7.76
CA LEU A 207 -16.95 -40.00 -8.31
C LEU A 207 -16.68 -41.07 -7.25
N PHE A 208 -17.68 -41.93 -7.03
CA PHE A 208 -17.53 -43.26 -6.44
C PHE A 208 -18.40 -44.24 -7.24
#